data_AF-A0A940AZ58-F1
#
_entry.id   AF-A0A940AZ58-F1
#
_cell.length_a   1.000
_cell.length_b   1.000
_cell.length_c   1.000
_cell.angle_alpha   90.00
_cell.angle_beta   90.00
_cell.angle_gamma   90.00
#
_symmetry.space_group_name_H-M   'P 1'
#
loop_
_entity.id
_entity.type
_entity.pdbx_description
1 polymer ?
#
loop_
_entity_poly.entity_id
_entity_poly.type
_entity_poly.pdbx_seq_one_letter_code
_entity_poly.pdbx_strand_id
1 'polypeptide(L)'
;MAKAKQDKELNLDQILFKCRDHLRAARNSGSLVEPFDVTLFDPACGSGGMSIQSVELVKATQGDITSVQVYGQEKESATYRLAKMNLALRGISHNLGETA
;
A
#
# COMPACT_ATOMS: atom_id res chain seq x y z
N MET A 1 -36.56 -6.87 21.27
CA MET A 1 -36.54 -5.95 20.10
C MET A 1 -35.12 -5.93 19.55
N ALA A 2 -34.89 -6.54 18.39
CA ALA A 2 -33.56 -6.62 17.78
C ALA A 2 -33.19 -5.28 17.12
N LYS A 3 -32.06 -4.69 17.49
CA LYS A 3 -31.53 -3.49 16.83
C LYS A 3 -31.08 -3.89 15.42
N ALA A 4 -31.64 -3.25 14.40
CA ALA A 4 -31.19 -3.38 13.02
C ALA A 4 -29.72 -2.96 12.92
N LYS A 5 -28.87 -3.86 12.42
CA LYS A 5 -27.48 -3.58 12.07
C LYS A 5 -27.53 -2.64 10.86
N GLN A 6 -27.17 -1.38 11.10
CA GLN A 6 -27.13 -0.38 10.04
C GLN A 6 -25.90 -0.68 9.18
N ASP A 7 -26.13 -1.28 8.01
CA ASP A 7 -25.08 -1.43 6.99
C ASP A 7 -24.68 -0.04 6.53
N LYS A 8 -23.63 0.49 7.15
CA LYS A 8 -22.94 1.68 6.67
C LYS A 8 -22.28 1.29 5.36
N GLU A 9 -22.90 1.72 4.26
CA GLU A 9 -22.28 1.71 2.94
C GLU A 9 -20.90 2.34 3.07
N LEU A 10 -19.87 1.51 2.92
CA LEU A 10 -18.48 1.90 3.11
C LEU A 10 -18.07 2.77 1.92
N ASN A 11 -18.15 4.08 2.10
CA ASN A 11 -17.66 5.02 1.10
C ASN A 11 -16.13 4.91 1.02
N LEU A 12 -15.63 4.56 -0.17
CA LEU A 12 -14.21 4.33 -0.44
C LEU A 12 -13.34 5.53 -0.03
N ASP A 13 -13.84 6.75 -0.21
CA ASP A 13 -13.15 7.98 0.19
C ASP A 13 -13.03 8.08 1.71
N GLN A 14 -14.08 7.68 2.45
CA GLN A 14 -14.04 7.67 3.91
C GLN A 14 -13.09 6.60 4.46
N ILE A 15 -12.94 5.46 3.77
CA ILE A 15 -11.96 4.44 4.12
C ILE A 15 -10.54 4.99 3.89
N LEU A 16 -10.29 5.55 2.71
CA LEU A 16 -8.97 6.09 2.35
C LEU A 16 -8.57 7.26 3.26
N PHE A 17 -9.51 8.14 3.62
CA PHE A 17 -9.24 9.23 4.56
C PHE A 17 -8.88 8.71 5.96
N LYS A 18 -9.60 7.72 6.46
CA LYS A 18 -9.32 7.09 7.76
C LYS A 18 -8.00 6.33 7.77
N CYS A 19 -7.67 5.61 6.70
CA CYS A 19 -6.38 4.94 6.55
C CYS A 19 -5.24 5.96 6.58
N ARG A 20 -5.36 7.08 5.86
CA ARG A 20 -4.36 8.15 5.87
C ARG A 20 -4.18 8.76 7.26
N ASP A 21 -5.28 9.02 7.97
CA ASP A 21 -5.23 9.63 9.29
C ASP A 21 -4.69 8.66 10.35
N HIS A 22 -5.01 7.36 10.25
CA HIS A 22 -4.40 6.32 11.09
C HIS A 22 -2.90 6.16 10.82
N LEU A 23 -2.47 6.18 9.56
CA LEU A 23 -1.05 6.13 9.21
C LEU A 23 -0.30 7.37 9.70
N ARG A 24 -0.92 8.56 9.64
CA ARG A 24 -0.37 9.80 10.21
C ARG A 24 -0.30 9.76 11.74
N ALA A 25 -1.32 9.21 12.39
CA ALA A 25 -1.32 9.06 13.84
C ALA A 25 -0.24 8.07 14.30
N ALA A 26 -0.10 6.93 13.62
CA ALA A 26 0.92 5.92 13.89
C ALA A 26 2.34 6.47 13.71
N ARG A 27 2.57 7.33 12.71
CA ARG A 27 3.83 8.05 12.50
C ARG A 27 4.20 8.95 13.69
N ASN A 28 3.22 9.54 14.36
CA ASN A 28 3.45 10.52 15.42
C ASN A 28 3.50 9.88 16.82
N SER A 29 2.96 8.68 17.02
CA SER A 29 2.87 8.03 18.34
C SER A 29 4.01 7.06 18.65
N GLY A 30 4.89 6.73 17.68
CA GLY A 30 6.00 5.80 17.86
C GLY A 30 5.59 4.39 18.32
N SER A 31 4.30 4.04 18.20
CA SER A 31 3.70 2.87 18.84
C SER A 31 3.30 1.76 17.85
N LEU A 32 3.82 1.76 16.63
CA LEU A 32 3.57 0.68 15.67
C LEU A 32 4.65 -0.41 15.82
N VAL A 33 4.64 -1.09 16.96
CA VAL A 33 5.57 -2.18 17.29
C VAL A 33 4.84 -3.51 17.18
N GLU A 34 4.46 -3.90 15.96
CA GLU A 34 4.29 -5.31 15.58
C GLU A 34 4.71 -5.45 14.10
N PRO A 35 5.47 -6.50 13.72
CA PRO A 35 5.83 -6.74 12.33
C PRO A 35 4.55 -7.13 11.58
N PHE A 36 3.94 -6.16 10.92
CA PHE A 36 2.83 -6.43 10.00
C PHE A 36 3.41 -7.01 8.71
N ASP A 37 2.82 -8.10 8.22
CA ASP A 37 2.93 -8.45 6.81
C ASP A 37 2.22 -7.36 6.00
N VAL A 38 2.99 -6.36 5.54
CA VAL A 38 2.43 -5.18 4.88
C VAL A 38 2.17 -5.50 3.42
N THR A 39 0.90 -5.69 3.09
CA THR A 39 0.44 -5.79 1.69
C THR A 39 -0.03 -4.43 1.20
N LEU A 40 0.65 -3.89 0.18
CA LEU A 40 0.28 -2.63 -0.49
C LEU A 40 -0.45 -2.95 -1.79
N PHE A 41 -1.63 -2.35 -2.01
CA PHE A 41 -2.36 -2.50 -3.29
C PHE A 41 -2.56 -1.14 -3.96
N ASP A 42 -2.13 -1.03 -5.22
CA ASP A 42 -2.24 0.19 -6.04
C ASP A 42 -2.84 -0.13 -7.43
N PRO A 43 -4.14 0.13 -7.66
CA PRO A 43 -4.83 -0.23 -8.90
C PRO A 43 -4.42 0.62 -10.12
N ALA A 44 -3.66 1.70 -9.93
CA ALA A 44 -3.14 2.55 -10.99
C ALA A 44 -1.70 2.96 -10.62
N CYS A 45 -0.83 1.97 -10.53
CA CYS A 45 0.47 2.12 -9.86
C CYS A 45 1.43 3.06 -10.58
N GLY A 46 1.15 3.45 -11.83
CA GLY A 46 2.02 4.31 -12.60
C GLY A 46 3.42 3.71 -12.63
N SER A 47 4.44 4.52 -12.34
CA SER A 47 5.84 4.07 -12.23
C SER A 47 6.21 3.41 -10.89
N GLY A 48 5.25 3.16 -10.01
CA GLY A 48 5.46 2.58 -8.67
C GLY A 48 5.93 3.57 -7.60
N GLY A 49 5.88 4.88 -7.87
CA GLY A 49 6.42 5.91 -6.98
C GLY A 49 5.80 5.91 -5.57
N MET A 50 4.47 5.72 -5.49
CA MET A 50 3.77 5.63 -4.20
C MET A 50 4.20 4.39 -3.42
N SER A 51 4.26 3.22 -4.07
CA SER A 51 4.69 1.98 -3.42
C SER A 51 6.12 2.08 -2.88
N ILE A 52 7.04 2.72 -3.61
CA ILE A 52 8.42 2.93 -3.18
C ILE A 52 8.46 3.78 -1.91
N GLN A 53 7.75 4.92 -1.88
CA GLN A 53 7.71 5.79 -0.71
C GLN A 53 7.07 5.09 0.49
N SER A 54 6.02 4.28 0.26
CA SER A 54 5.41 3.48 1.31
C SER A 54 6.38 2.45 1.89
N VAL A 55 7.14 1.76 1.05
CA VAL A 55 8.16 0.78 1.50
C VAL A 55 9.29 1.48 2.25
N GLU A 56 9.75 2.64 1.81
CA GLU A 56 10.76 3.44 2.54
C GLU A 56 10.26 3.87 3.92
N LEU A 57 8.99 4.22 4.05
CA LEU A 57 8.37 4.54 5.34
C LEU A 57 8.31 3.31 6.25
N VAL A 58 7.94 2.15 5.71
CA VAL A 58 7.95 0.88 6.46
C VAL A 58 9.37 0.56 6.91
N LYS A 59 10.36 0.66 6.02
CA LYS A 59 11.78 0.47 6.34
C LYS A 59 12.26 1.41 7.46
N ALA A 60 11.85 2.67 7.43
CA ALA A 60 12.22 3.64 8.46
C ALA A 60 11.56 3.34 9.83
N THR A 61 10.40 2.67 9.83
CA THR A 61 9.63 2.39 11.05
C THR A 61 9.96 1.02 11.64
N GLN A 62 10.16 0.01 10.80
CA GLN A 62 10.32 -1.40 11.19
C GLN A 62 11.73 -1.95 10.94
N GLY A 63 12.58 -1.24 10.18
CA GLY A 63 13.95 -1.65 9.86
C GLY A 63 14.06 -2.70 8.75
N ASP A 64 12.97 -3.35 8.38
CA ASP A 64 12.93 -4.44 7.40
C ASP A 64 11.78 -4.24 6.40
N ILE A 65 11.96 -4.77 5.19
CA ILE A 65 10.99 -4.75 4.09
C ILE A 65 10.70 -6.14 3.52
N THR A 66 11.29 -7.22 4.06
CA THR A 66 11.08 -8.58 3.51
C THR A 66 9.63 -9.07 3.63
N SER A 67 8.87 -8.55 4.59
CA SER A 67 7.44 -8.83 4.76
C SER A 67 6.54 -7.92 3.90
N VAL A 68 7.11 -7.01 3.11
CA VAL A 68 6.35 -6.07 2.29
C VAL A 68 6.08 -6.65 0.91
N GLN A 69 4.80 -6.82 0.58
CA GLN A 69 4.34 -7.29 -0.72
C GLN A 69 3.58 -6.18 -1.44
N VAL A 70 4.02 -5.80 -2.64
CA VAL A 70 3.33 -4.81 -3.48
C VAL A 70 2.48 -5.50 -4.53
N TYR A 71 1.22 -5.15 -4.60
CA TYR A 71 0.29 -5.53 -5.66
C TYR A 71 -0.17 -4.29 -6.40
N GLY A 72 -0.38 -4.39 -7.69
CA GLY A 72 -0.95 -3.28 -8.44
C GLY A 72 -1.32 -3.60 -9.87
N GLN A 73 -1.80 -2.59 -10.58
CA GLN A 73 -2.06 -2.65 -12.01
C GLN A 73 -1.63 -1.35 -12.68
N GLU A 74 -1.17 -1.48 -13.92
CA GLU A 74 -0.89 -0.36 -14.81
C GLU A 74 -1.30 -0.75 -16.23
N LYS A 75 -2.06 0.14 -16.87
CA LYS A 75 -2.62 -0.08 -18.21
C LYS A 75 -1.57 0.18 -19.29
N GLU A 76 -0.75 1.21 -19.12
CA GLU A 76 0.22 1.60 -20.13
C GLU A 76 1.47 0.72 -20.06
N SER A 77 1.78 0.02 -21.15
CA SER A 77 2.83 -1.00 -21.18
C SER A 77 4.22 -0.44 -20.84
N ALA A 78 4.53 0.78 -21.27
CA ALA A 78 5.81 1.44 -20.97
C ALA A 78 5.92 1.79 -19.49
N THR A 79 4.85 2.32 -18.92
CA THR A 79 4.74 2.68 -17.51
C THR A 79 4.79 1.45 -16.61
N TYR A 80 4.14 0.36 -17.01
CA TYR A 80 4.19 -0.94 -16.33
C TYR A 80 5.62 -1.49 -16.24
N ARG A 81 6.36 -1.47 -17.36
CA ARG A 81 7.77 -1.90 -17.38
C ARG A 81 8.64 -1.03 -16.47
N LEU A 82 8.40 0.28 -16.47
CA LEU A 82 9.08 1.21 -15.59
C LEU A 82 8.80 0.91 -14.11
N ALA A 83 7.54 0.62 -13.75
CA ALA A 83 7.16 0.22 -12.40
C ALA A 83 7.89 -1.04 -11.93
N LYS A 84 7.88 -2.09 -12.77
CA LYS A 84 8.61 -3.33 -12.50
C LYS A 84 10.09 -3.09 -12.28
N MET A 85 10.74 -2.32 -13.17
CA MET A 85 12.15 -1.97 -13.02
C MET A 85 12.42 -1.21 -11.72
N ASN A 86 11.60 -0.22 -11.39
CA ASN A 86 11.79 0.60 -10.21
C ASN A 86 11.69 -0.21 -8.90
N LEU A 87 10.74 -1.15 -8.83
CA LEU A 87 10.55 -2.04 -7.69
C LEU A 87 11.68 -3.08 -7.61
N ALA A 88 12.06 -3.69 -8.74
CA ALA A 88 13.14 -4.69 -8.81
C ALA A 88 14.50 -4.11 -8.41
N LEU A 89 14.86 -2.91 -8.89
CA LEU A 89 16.13 -2.24 -8.54
C LEU A 89 16.25 -1.94 -7.03
N ARG A 90 15.13 -1.87 -6.32
CA ARG A 90 15.07 -1.61 -4.88
C ARG A 90 14.87 -2.87 -4.04
N GLY A 91 14.83 -4.05 -4.68
CA GLY A 91 14.61 -5.32 -4.02
C GLY A 91 13.21 -5.45 -3.40
N ILE A 92 12.23 -4.73 -3.94
CA ILE A 92 10.86 -4.73 -3.43
C ILE A 92 10.09 -5.88 -4.10
N SER A 93 9.52 -6.76 -3.29
CA SER A 93 8.68 -7.85 -3.78
C SER A 93 7.37 -7.32 -4.35
N HIS A 94 7.01 -7.76 -5.55
CA HIS A 94 5.89 -7.18 -6.28
C HIS A 94 5.17 -8.15 -7.23
N ASN A 95 3.86 -7.93 -7.39
CA ASN A 95 3.01 -8.55 -8.40
C ASN A 95 2.08 -7.48 -9.02
N LEU A 96 2.42 -7.01 -10.22
CA LEU A 96 1.64 -5.98 -10.92
C LEU A 96 0.57 -6.56 -11.87
N GLY A 97 0.26 -7.86 -11.74
CA GLY A 97 -0.64 -8.56 -12.66
C GLY A 97 -0.08 -8.69 -14.07
N GLU A 98 -0.92 -9.20 -14.98
CA GLU A 98 -0.65 -9.18 -16.42
C GLU A 98 -0.94 -7.78 -16.98
N THR A 99 -0.26 -7.43 -18.08
CA THR A 99 -0.55 -6.18 -18.79
C THR A 99 -1.96 -6.30 -19.38
N ALA A 100 -2.82 -5.33 -19.08
CA ALA A 100 -4.16 -5.23 -19.69
C ALA A 100 -4.08 -4.80 -21.16
#